data_AF-A0A7Y0L682-F1
#
_entry.id   AF-A0A7Y0L682-F1
#
_cell.length_a   1.000
_cell.length_b   1.000
_cell.length_c   1.000
_cell.angle_alpha   90.00
_cell.angle_beta   90.00
_cell.angle_gamma   90.00
#
_symmetry.space_group_name_H-M   'P 1'
#
loop_
_entity.id
_entity.type
_entity.pdbx_description
1 polymer ?
#
loop_
_entity_poly.entity_id
_entity_poly.type
_entity_poly.pdbx_seq_one_letter_code
_entity_poly.pdbx_strand_id
1 'polypeptide(L)' 'MNNQQRIEMIEKEVGEDLGKLPAGMGMLLKTVVFPQLKTVPDTELPAVREAVAHIILMLKKAFDL' A
#
# COMPACT_ATOMS: atom_id res chain seq x y z
N MET A 1 -3.57 -3.77 -19.39
CA MET A 1 -2.82 -2.86 -18.49
C MET A 1 -1.49 -3.51 -18.18
N ASN A 2 -0.37 -2.79 -18.28
CA ASN A 2 0.93 -3.32 -17.84
C ASN A 2 1.05 -3.23 -16.30
N ASN A 3 2.01 -3.97 -15.71
CA ASN A 3 2.19 -3.99 -14.25
C ASN A 3 2.52 -2.62 -13.65
N GLN A 4 3.18 -1.75 -14.41
CA GLN A 4 3.53 -0.41 -13.98
C GLN A 4 2.30 0.48 -13.75
N GLN A 5 1.34 0.46 -14.67
CA GLN A 5 0.06 1.19 -14.54
C GLN A 5 -0.83 0.65 -13.41
N ARG A 6 -0.77 -0.66 -13.15
CA ARG A 6 -1.52 -1.28 -12.03
C ARG A 6 -0.95 -0.89 -10.67
N ILE A 7 0.37 -0.75 -10.58
CA ILE A 7 1.06 -0.34 -9.35
C ILE A 7 0.82 1.15 -9.08
N GLU A 8 0.85 2.00 -10.11
CA GLU A 8 0.44 3.40 -9.98
C GLU A 8 -1.01 3.55 -9.50
N MET A 9 -1.93 2.68 -9.93
CA MET A 9 -3.29 2.64 -9.41
C MET A 9 -3.35 2.30 -7.92
N ILE A 10 -2.59 1.29 -7.48
CA ILE A 10 -2.50 0.92 -6.05
C ILE A 10 -1.88 2.06 -5.25
N GLU A 11 -0.79 2.66 -5.74
CA GLU A 11 -0.16 3.81 -5.11
C GLU A 11 -1.09 5.01 -5.02
N LYS A 12 -2.02 5.19 -5.98
CA LYS A 12 -3.01 6.26 -5.97
C LYS A 12 -4.15 5.98 -4.99
N GLU A 13 -4.77 4.79 -5.04
CA GLU A 13 -5.85 4.38 -4.13
C GLU A 13 -5.37 4.35 -2.67
N VAL A 14 -4.17 3.82 -2.45
CA VAL A 14 -3.59 3.76 -1.11
C VAL A 14 -2.95 5.09 -0.72
N GLY A 15 -2.45 5.87 -1.69
CA GLY A 15 -1.81 7.17 -1.48
C GLY A 15 -2.70 8.22 -0.83
N GLU A 16 -3.99 8.24 -1.18
CA GLU A 16 -4.99 9.10 -0.52
C GLU A 16 -5.15 8.76 0.97
N ASP A 17 -5.01 7.48 1.32
CA ASP A 17 -5.08 7.00 2.70
C ASP A 17 -3.77 7.16 3.46
N LEU A 18 -2.62 7.11 2.77
CA LEU A 18 -1.30 7.33 3.37
C LEU A 18 -1.14 8.73 3.94
N GLY A 19 -1.79 9.73 3.33
CA GLY A 19 -1.74 11.12 3.81
C GLY A 19 -2.37 11.32 5.19
N LYS A 20 -3.19 10.36 5.65
CA LYS A 20 -3.82 10.39 6.97
C LYS A 20 -2.97 9.72 8.05
N LEU A 21 -2.00 8.89 7.67
CA LEU A 21 -1.12 8.20 8.60
C LEU A 21 -0.02 9.13 9.14
N PRO A 22 0.53 8.84 10.34
CA PRO A 22 1.70 9.56 10.85
C PRO A 22 2.84 9.56 9.82
N ALA A 23 3.53 10.69 9.67
CA ALA A 23 4.50 10.93 8.59
C ALA A 23 5.55 9.81 8.44
N GLY A 24 6.04 9.25 9.55
CA GLY A 24 7.01 8.14 9.52
C GLY A 24 6.47 6.85 8.92
N MET A 25 5.17 6.54 9.13
CA MET A 25 4.52 5.35 8.56
C MET A 25 4.19 5.54 7.09
N GLY A 26 3.68 6.72 6.71
CA GLY A 26 3.46 7.06 5.31
C GLY A 26 4.76 6.97 4.49
N MET A 27 5.87 7.40 5.07
CA MET A 27 7.20 7.30 4.45
C MET A 27 7.67 5.85 4.32
N LEU A 28 7.49 5.02 5.35
CA LEU A 28 7.87 3.59 5.33
C LEU A 28 7.07 2.81 4.27
N LEU A 29 5.77 3.06 4.16
CA LEU A 29 4.92 2.42 3.14
C LEU A 29 5.34 2.83 1.72
N LYS A 30 5.64 4.11 1.48
CA LYS A 30 6.08 4.61 0.16
C LYS A 30 7.49 4.16 -0.24
N THR A 31 8.43 4.13 0.70
CA THR A 31 9.86 3.92 0.40
C THR A 31 10.29 2.46 0.51
N VAL A 32 9.57 1.65 1.29
CA VAL A 32 9.92 0.25 1.53
C VAL A 32 8.85 -0.68 1.00
N VAL A 33 7.58 -0.50 1.37
CA VAL A 33 6.55 -1.50 1.07
C VAL A 33 6.13 -1.48 -0.40
N PHE A 34 5.76 -0.31 -0.96
CA PHE A 34 5.32 -0.23 -2.36
C PHE A 34 6.38 -0.63 -3.40
N PRO A 35 7.66 -0.27 -3.24
CA PRO A 35 8.69 -0.75 -4.16
C PRO A 35 8.79 -2.28 -4.19
N GLN A 36 8.55 -2.96 -3.06
CA GLN A 36 8.57 -4.42 -3.00
C GLN A 36 7.36 -5.04 -3.70
N LEU A 37 6.21 -4.35 -3.77
CA LEU A 37 5.05 -4.81 -4.55
C LEU A 37 5.35 -4.98 -6.04
N LYS A 38 6.36 -4.28 -6.57
CA LYS A 38 6.84 -4.43 -7.96
C LYS A 38 7.50 -5.78 -8.23
N THR A 39 7.90 -6.49 -7.18
CA THR A 39 8.59 -7.78 -7.27
C THR A 39 7.64 -8.97 -7.02
N VAL A 40 6.40 -8.69 -6.63
CA VAL A 40 5.38 -9.71 -6.34
C VAL A 40 4.92 -10.36 -7.65
N PRO A 41 4.91 -11.71 -7.74
CA PRO A 41 4.35 -12.41 -8.89
C PRO A 41 2.87 -12.08 -9.11
N ASP A 42 2.44 -12.01 -10.36
CA ASP A 42 1.05 -11.64 -10.71
C ASP A 42 0.00 -12.56 -10.06
N THR A 43 0.35 -13.81 -9.81
CA THR A 43 -0.50 -14.81 -9.13
C THR A 43 -0.76 -14.47 -7.66
N GLU A 44 0.12 -13.71 -7.03
CA GLU A 44 0.08 -13.36 -5.60
C GLU A 44 -0.40 -11.92 -5.36
N LEU A 45 -0.45 -11.08 -6.40
CA LEU A 45 -0.89 -9.68 -6.32
C LEU A 45 -2.25 -9.49 -5.60
N PRO A 46 -3.29 -10.30 -5.83
CA PRO A 46 -4.57 -10.13 -5.12
C PRO A 46 -4.44 -10.32 -3.60
N ALA A 47 -3.71 -11.35 -3.18
CA ALA A 47 -3.52 -11.67 -1.77
C ALA A 47 -2.66 -10.60 -1.07
N VAL A 48 -1.61 -10.13 -1.75
CA VAL A 48 -0.75 -9.06 -1.21
C VAL A 48 -1.52 -7.74 -1.11
N ARG A 49 -2.37 -7.40 -2.09
CA ARG A 49 -3.22 -6.21 -2.02
C ARG A 49 -4.17 -6.27 -0.81
N GLU A 50 -4.80 -7.41 -0.58
CA GLU A 50 -5.71 -7.60 0.56
C GLU A 50 -4.96 -7.47 1.90
N ALA A 51 -3.76 -8.05 2.00
CA ALA A 51 -2.91 -7.93 3.18
C ALA A 51 -2.51 -6.47 3.47
N VAL A 52 -2.09 -5.71 2.44
CA VAL A 52 -1.73 -4.28 2.60
C VAL A 52 -2.93 -3.45 3.05
N ALA A 53 -4.11 -3.67 2.46
CA ALA A 53 -5.33 -2.98 2.87
C ALA A 53 -5.68 -3.27 4.34
N HIS A 54 -5.53 -4.53 4.76
CA HIS A 54 -5.80 -4.92 6.15
C HIS A 54 -4.80 -4.29 7.13
N ILE A 55 -3.50 -4.24 6.79
CA ILE A 55 -2.49 -3.56 7.59
C ILE A 55 -2.83 -2.07 7.74
N ILE A 56 -3.21 -1.39 6.67
CA ILE A 56 -3.56 0.03 6.72
C ILE A 56 -4.80 0.27 7.59
N LEU A 57 -5.81 -0.60 7.49
CA LEU A 57 -6.98 -0.54 8.36
C LEU A 57 -6.59 -0.71 9.84
N MET A 58 -5.70 -1.64 10.15
CA MET A 58 -5.21 -1.87 11.51
C MET A 58 -4.40 -0.67 12.02
N LEU A 59 -3.58 -0.05 11.18
CA LEU A 59 -2.84 1.16 11.52
C LEU A 59 -3.81 2.31 11.80
N LYS A 60 -4.80 2.55 10.94
CA LYS A 60 -5.83 3.58 11.18
C LYS A 60 -6.52 3.39 12.53
N LYS A 61 -6.94 2.17 12.86
CA LYS A 61 -7.52 1.83 14.17
C LYS A 61 -6.57 2.07 15.33
N ALA A 62 -5.28 1.75 15.19
CA ALA A 62 -4.29 1.93 16.24
C ALA A 62 -4.01 3.41 16.54
N PHE A 63 -4.19 4.30 15.56
CA PHE A 63 -3.96 5.74 15.68
C PHE A 63 -5.26 6.58 15.75
N ASP A 64 -6.43 5.94 15.79
CA ASP A 64 -7.74 6.59 15.82
C ASP A 64 -7.98 7.55 14.63
N LEU A 65 -7.69 7.07 13.41
CA LEU A 65 -7.73 7.80 12.12
C LEU A 65 -8.83 7.34 11.15
#